data_AF-A0A533B570-F1
#
_entry.id   AF-A0A533B570-F1
#
_cell.length_a   1.000
_cell.length_b   1.000
_cell.length_c   1.000
_cell.angle_alpha   90.00
_cell.angle_beta   90.00
_cell.angle_gamma   90.00
#
_symmetry.space_group_name_H-M   'P 1'
#
loop_
_entity.id
_entity.type
_entity.pdbx_description
1 polymer ?
#
loop_
_entity_poly.entity_id
_entity_poly.type
_entity_poly.pdbx_seq_one_letter_code
_entity_poly.pdbx_strand_id
1 'polypeptide(L)'
;MTQAFPERMFARARELQGDGLDWLLANGIAWLEERVRQWPPAWGDDLRVLLYGDFRVPDSTLTYPSLGITVHPEKKENTIIKGAMTVLEATVKVQEKSVPALIDAARRINVLLGTYTLHEWGNAGCGWWSWVTHDAGGGSLMKLTHDGLERSTTAVLSLRPEVRRKVEAAMFWVREPRNLFLQSYRPDILRVYSSYWSAFECLVEAVNVLRPRPTPSKPEKQAQIDDFVQQRGGRLTAADVQECYQNLVSPGFVGKASYALNVCFGDDGDRYAEECFRLSPQEDRLYNIRNAINHGDIDAENPNELLRVQARIRRLWMIVWRMFGCFIPFPTPVDSEESA
;
A
#
# COMPACT_ATOMS: atom_id res chain seq x y z
N MET A 1 19.61 31.01 -6.98
CA MET A 1 20.27 29.76 -7.45
C MET A 1 21.56 30.16 -8.15
N THR A 2 22.69 29.54 -7.83
CA THR A 2 23.97 29.77 -8.51
C THR A 2 24.07 28.91 -9.77
N GLN A 3 24.79 29.36 -10.81
CA GLN A 3 24.97 28.60 -12.07
C GLN A 3 25.60 27.21 -11.86
N ALA A 4 26.37 27.02 -10.78
CA ALA A 4 26.95 25.73 -10.40
C ALA A 4 25.95 24.67 -9.88
N PHE A 5 24.64 24.97 -9.77
CA PHE A 5 23.63 23.98 -9.33
C PHE A 5 23.31 22.94 -10.41
N PRO A 6 22.83 23.31 -11.62
CA PRO A 6 22.48 22.31 -12.64
C PRO A 6 23.70 21.50 -13.09
N GLU A 7 24.86 22.14 -13.22
CA GLU A 7 26.10 21.50 -13.69
C GLU A 7 26.54 20.34 -12.80
N ARG A 8 26.57 20.54 -11.47
CA ARG A 8 26.93 19.49 -10.50
C ARG A 8 25.90 18.36 -10.47
N MET A 9 24.61 18.70 -10.56
CA MET A 9 23.53 17.70 -10.61
C MET A 9 23.62 16.85 -11.89
N PHE A 10 23.81 17.45 -13.07
CA PHE A 10 23.99 16.70 -14.31
C PHE A 10 25.28 15.89 -14.37
N ALA A 11 26.38 16.40 -13.80
CA ALA A 11 27.62 15.64 -13.68
C ALA A 11 27.41 14.35 -12.85
N ARG A 12 26.76 14.48 -11.68
CA ARG A 12 26.42 13.36 -10.81
C ARG A 12 25.43 12.38 -11.45
N ALA A 13 24.45 12.87 -12.20
CA ALA A 13 23.52 12.01 -12.95
C ALA A 13 24.24 11.19 -14.04
N ARG A 14 25.26 11.75 -14.70
CA ARG A 14 26.09 11.02 -15.69
C ARG A 14 27.02 9.98 -15.03
N GLU A 15 27.57 10.28 -13.86
CA GLU A 15 28.34 9.34 -13.06
C GLU A 15 27.49 8.12 -12.70
N LEU A 16 26.32 8.36 -12.09
CA LEU A 16 25.34 7.32 -11.73
C LEU A 16 24.83 6.52 -12.94
N GLN A 17 24.72 7.15 -14.12
CA GLN A 17 24.40 6.45 -15.36
C GLN A 17 25.57 5.57 -15.84
N GLY A 18 26.82 6.02 -15.66
CA GLY A 18 28.02 5.22 -15.91
C GLY A 18 28.11 3.97 -15.02
N ASP A 19 27.61 4.07 -13.79
CA ASP A 19 27.43 2.94 -12.87
C ASP A 19 26.26 1.99 -13.24
N GLY A 20 25.56 2.26 -14.35
CA GLY A 20 24.53 1.38 -14.92
C GLY A 20 23.09 1.72 -14.53
N LEU A 21 22.82 2.86 -13.89
CA LEU A 21 21.44 3.31 -13.64
C LEU A 21 20.80 3.94 -14.89
N ASP A 22 19.48 3.77 -15.03
CA ASP A 22 18.71 4.52 -16.03
C ASP A 22 18.82 6.04 -15.78
N TRP A 23 18.79 6.83 -16.86
CA TRP A 23 18.98 8.28 -16.79
C TRP A 23 17.94 8.98 -15.89
N LEU A 24 16.67 8.57 -15.91
CA LEU A 24 15.63 9.19 -15.08
C LEU A 24 15.87 8.92 -13.59
N LEU A 25 16.25 7.67 -13.26
CA LEU A 25 16.58 7.28 -11.89
C LEU A 25 17.86 7.98 -11.40
N ALA A 26 18.91 8.00 -12.22
CA ALA A 26 20.16 8.69 -11.95
C ALA A 26 19.95 10.20 -11.73
N ASN A 27 19.12 10.84 -12.56
CA ASN A 27 18.77 12.25 -12.42
C ASN A 27 17.99 12.51 -11.12
N GLY A 28 17.00 11.68 -10.80
CA GLY A 28 16.22 11.78 -9.55
C GLY A 28 17.07 11.64 -8.29
N ILE A 29 18.02 10.70 -8.28
CA ILE A 29 18.99 10.53 -7.17
C ILE A 29 19.90 11.75 -7.06
N ALA A 30 20.51 12.19 -8.17
CA ALA A 30 21.40 13.36 -8.17
C ALA A 30 20.70 14.65 -7.71
N TRP A 31 19.42 14.82 -8.07
CA TRP A 31 18.59 15.94 -7.63
C TRP A 31 18.28 15.88 -6.13
N LEU A 32 17.98 14.68 -5.60
CA LEU A 32 17.74 14.47 -4.17
C LEU A 32 19.02 14.66 -3.34
N GLU A 33 20.16 14.14 -3.79
CA GLU A 33 21.47 14.40 -3.17
C GLU A 33 21.77 15.90 -3.10
N GLU A 34 21.49 16.66 -4.15
CA GLU A 34 21.75 18.10 -4.16
C GLU A 34 20.78 18.88 -3.25
N ARG A 35 19.51 18.47 -3.15
CA ARG A 35 18.58 19.00 -2.13
C ARG A 35 19.04 18.69 -0.70
N VAL A 36 19.64 17.52 -0.46
CA VAL A 36 20.28 17.16 0.81
C VAL A 36 21.47 18.07 1.11
N ARG A 37 22.33 18.37 0.11
CA ARG A 37 23.44 19.33 0.28
C ARG A 37 22.96 20.75 0.60
N GLN A 38 21.75 21.10 0.18
CA GLN A 38 21.10 22.39 0.44
C GLN A 38 20.23 22.39 1.70
N TRP A 39 20.49 21.48 2.65
CA TRP A 39 19.77 21.41 3.92
C TRP A 39 19.72 22.77 4.63
N PRO A 40 18.52 23.34 4.90
CA PRO A 40 18.43 24.65 5.55
C PRO A 40 19.07 24.62 6.95
N PRO A 41 20.07 25.47 7.26
CA PRO A 41 20.75 25.41 8.56
C PRO A 41 19.79 25.62 9.75
N ALA A 42 18.76 26.45 9.57
CA ALA A 42 17.71 26.72 10.56
C ALA A 42 16.77 25.52 10.83
N TRP A 43 16.93 24.39 10.12
CA TRP A 43 16.21 23.15 10.41
C TRP A 43 17.01 22.22 11.35
N GLY A 44 18.29 22.49 11.59
CA GLY A 44 19.14 21.60 12.39
C GLY A 44 19.13 20.19 11.81
N ASP A 45 18.60 19.23 12.56
CA ASP A 45 18.50 17.81 12.20
C ASP A 45 17.04 17.36 11.96
N ASP A 46 16.13 18.30 11.75
CA ASP A 46 14.71 18.06 11.50
C ASP A 46 14.36 18.20 10.02
N LEU A 47 13.85 17.14 9.40
CA LEU A 47 13.14 17.26 8.13
C LEU A 47 11.80 17.95 8.40
N ARG A 48 11.62 19.17 7.90
CA ARG A 48 10.30 19.80 7.91
C ARG A 48 9.43 19.25 6.79
N VAL A 49 8.22 18.86 7.15
CA VAL A 49 7.20 18.35 6.24
C VAL A 49 5.88 19.06 6.48
N LEU A 50 5.07 19.14 5.44
CA LEU A 50 3.67 19.50 5.55
C LEU A 50 2.87 18.20 5.53
N LEU A 51 2.30 17.81 6.67
CA LEU A 51 1.27 16.77 6.69
C LEU A 51 -0.02 17.40 6.20
N TYR A 52 -0.73 16.74 5.30
CA TYR A 52 -1.96 17.28 4.74
C TYR A 52 -3.04 16.22 4.60
N GLY A 53 -4.26 16.71 4.60
CA GLY A 53 -5.40 15.96 4.14
C GLY A 53 -6.54 15.97 5.14
N ASP A 54 -7.19 14.83 5.19
CA ASP A 54 -8.46 14.62 5.84
C ASP A 54 -8.33 14.47 7.35
N PHE A 55 -8.05 15.59 8.03
CA PHE A 55 -8.01 15.64 9.49
C PHE A 55 -8.29 17.03 10.07
N ARG A 56 -8.87 17.06 11.28
CA ARG A 56 -8.91 18.26 12.14
C ARG A 56 -7.52 18.61 12.64
N VAL A 57 -7.34 19.90 12.85
CA VAL A 57 -6.22 20.47 13.61
C VAL A 57 -6.26 19.91 15.04
N PRO A 58 -5.15 19.40 15.60
CA PRO A 58 -5.11 18.96 16.99
C PRO A 58 -5.04 20.17 17.94
N ASP A 59 -5.62 20.04 19.12
CA ASP A 59 -5.65 21.12 20.13
C ASP A 59 -4.26 21.40 20.77
N SER A 60 -3.28 20.53 20.52
CA SER A 60 -1.92 20.63 21.06
C SER A 60 -0.90 19.91 20.15
N THR A 61 0.38 20.16 20.39
CA THR A 61 1.50 19.45 19.71
C THR A 61 1.44 17.95 19.97
N LEU A 62 1.41 17.16 18.90
CA LEU A 62 1.46 15.70 18.97
C LEU A 62 2.92 15.24 18.80
N THR A 63 3.39 14.36 19.68
CA THR A 63 4.74 13.79 19.60
C THR A 63 4.64 12.28 19.47
N TYR A 64 5.39 11.70 18.52
CA TYR A 64 5.48 10.26 18.26
C TYR A 64 6.95 9.82 18.42
N PRO A 65 7.44 9.57 19.64
CA PRO A 65 8.86 9.35 19.91
C PRO A 65 9.45 8.15 19.14
N SER A 66 8.68 7.07 18.99
CA SER A 66 9.08 5.85 18.25
C SER A 66 9.30 6.08 16.75
N LEU A 67 8.74 7.15 16.18
CA LEU A 67 8.99 7.60 14.81
C LEU A 67 9.89 8.85 14.75
N GLY A 68 10.23 9.46 15.88
CA GLY A 68 10.90 10.75 15.92
C GLY A 68 10.14 11.86 15.17
N ILE A 69 8.81 11.83 15.20
CA ILE A 69 7.93 12.80 14.52
C ILE A 69 7.26 13.69 15.57
N THR A 70 7.21 15.00 15.30
CA THR A 70 6.40 15.97 16.06
C THR A 70 5.49 16.71 15.09
N VAL A 71 4.19 16.77 15.36
CA VAL A 71 3.18 17.48 14.56
C VAL A 71 2.71 18.70 15.33
N HIS A 72 2.80 19.86 14.68
CA HIS A 72 2.48 21.16 15.27
C HIS A 72 1.00 21.50 15.09
N PRO A 73 0.33 22.14 16.07
CA PRO A 73 -1.10 22.44 16.01
C PRO A 73 -1.43 23.66 15.13
N GLU A 74 -0.45 24.44 14.67
CA GLU A 74 -0.72 25.60 13.81
C GLU A 74 -1.06 25.17 12.38
N LYS A 75 -2.35 25.29 12.04
CA LYS A 75 -2.83 25.18 10.66
C LYS A 75 -2.05 26.13 9.74
N LYS A 76 -1.50 25.59 8.65
CA LYS A 76 -0.81 26.37 7.63
C LYS A 76 -1.78 26.80 6.53
N GLU A 77 -1.83 28.11 6.30
CA GLU A 77 -2.59 28.73 5.22
C GLU A 77 -1.69 29.00 4.00
N ASN A 78 -2.30 29.29 2.85
CA ASN A 78 -1.61 29.70 1.61
C ASN A 78 -0.51 28.76 1.07
N THR A 79 -0.46 27.51 1.54
CA THR A 79 0.60 26.55 1.18
C THR A 79 0.55 26.12 -0.30
N ILE A 80 1.60 25.43 -0.76
CA ILE A 80 1.67 24.80 -2.09
C ILE A 80 0.61 23.70 -2.29
N ILE A 81 0.14 23.11 -1.19
CA ILE A 81 -0.89 22.08 -1.14
C ILE A 81 -2.27 22.74 -1.36
N LYS A 82 -2.76 22.69 -2.60
CA LYS A 82 -4.08 23.24 -2.97
C LYS A 82 -5.16 22.16 -2.92
N GLY A 83 -6.35 22.55 -2.48
CA GLY A 83 -7.45 21.60 -2.24
C GLY A 83 -7.27 20.75 -0.99
N ALA A 84 -6.33 21.10 -0.08
CA ALA A 84 -6.39 20.59 1.28
C ALA A 84 -7.13 21.52 2.22
N MET A 85 -7.98 20.95 3.05
CA MET A 85 -8.67 21.61 4.15
C MET A 85 -7.74 21.82 5.34
N THR A 86 -6.92 20.83 5.68
CA THR A 86 -5.92 20.94 6.75
C THR A 86 -4.53 20.63 6.21
N VAL A 87 -3.61 21.53 6.52
CA VAL A 87 -2.17 21.36 6.34
C VAL A 87 -1.53 21.73 7.67
N LEU A 88 -0.74 20.83 8.24
CA LEU A 88 0.01 21.03 9.48
C LEU A 88 1.49 20.92 9.16
N GLU A 89 2.31 21.68 9.87
CA GLU A 89 3.75 21.45 9.86
C GLU A 89 4.09 20.30 10.82
N ALA A 90 4.98 19.43 10.38
CA ALA A 90 5.60 18.43 11.23
C ALA A 90 7.11 18.40 11.02
N THR A 91 7.82 18.01 12.07
CA THR A 91 9.26 17.77 12.05
C THR A 91 9.52 16.28 12.19
N VAL A 92 10.49 15.76 11.44
CA VAL A 92 10.94 14.37 11.53
C VAL A 92 12.44 14.34 11.75
N LYS A 93 12.88 13.75 12.86
CA LYS A 93 14.30 13.64 13.21
C LYS A 93 15.06 12.83 12.15
N VAL A 94 16.16 13.37 11.66
CA VAL A 94 17.07 12.73 10.69
C VAL A 94 18.48 12.73 11.28
N GLN A 95 19.05 11.55 11.55
CA GLN A 95 20.35 11.44 12.24
C GLN A 95 21.53 11.92 11.39
N GLU A 96 21.43 11.82 10.07
CA GLU A 96 22.45 12.27 9.12
C GLU A 96 21.78 12.87 7.88
N LYS A 97 22.46 13.82 7.22
CA LYS A 97 21.97 14.47 6.00
C LYS A 97 22.37 13.63 4.79
N SER A 98 21.64 12.54 4.58
CA SER A 98 21.89 11.56 3.52
C SER A 98 20.59 11.12 2.81
N VAL A 99 20.70 10.60 1.59
CA VAL A 99 19.56 10.01 0.86
C VAL A 99 18.96 8.80 1.60
N PRO A 100 19.75 7.84 2.13
CA PRO A 100 19.21 6.76 2.96
C PRO A 100 18.41 7.25 4.18
N ALA A 101 18.87 8.27 4.89
CA ALA A 101 18.19 8.80 6.06
C ALA A 101 16.88 9.55 5.70
N LEU A 102 16.82 10.17 4.52
CA LEU A 102 15.56 10.69 3.97
C LEU A 102 14.57 9.60 3.60
N ILE A 103 15.03 8.49 3.03
CA ILE A 103 14.18 7.33 2.72
C ILE A 103 13.60 6.74 4.01
N ASP A 104 14.39 6.66 5.08
CA ASP A 104 13.89 6.25 6.39
C ASP A 104 12.90 7.26 7.02
N ALA A 105 13.19 8.56 6.95
CA ALA A 105 12.25 9.59 7.43
C ALA A 105 10.91 9.52 6.66
N ALA A 106 10.97 9.39 5.33
CA ALA A 106 9.81 9.17 4.45
C ALA A 106 9.01 7.92 4.85
N ARG A 107 9.70 6.81 5.11
CA ARG A 107 9.11 5.55 5.59
C ARG A 107 8.40 5.74 6.94
N ARG A 108 9.02 6.43 7.89
CA ARG A 108 8.41 6.74 9.21
C ARG A 108 7.15 7.60 9.09
N ILE A 109 7.13 8.60 8.20
CA ILE A 109 5.90 9.39 7.92
C ILE A 109 4.83 8.51 7.28
N ASN A 110 5.20 7.63 6.35
CA ASN A 110 4.26 6.69 5.74
C ASN A 110 3.70 5.67 6.75
N VAL A 111 4.47 5.25 7.76
CA VAL A 111 3.97 4.43 8.88
C VAL A 111 2.95 5.21 9.70
N LEU A 112 3.23 6.45 10.10
CA LEU A 112 2.27 7.29 10.84
C LEU A 112 0.96 7.45 10.07
N LEU A 113 1.04 7.92 8.83
CA LEU A 113 -0.13 8.21 8.00
C LEU A 113 -0.87 6.95 7.57
N GLY A 114 -0.17 5.86 7.26
CA GLY A 114 -0.82 4.58 6.96
C GLY A 114 -1.54 4.00 8.17
N THR A 115 -0.98 4.15 9.37
CA THR A 115 -1.65 3.72 10.61
C THR A 115 -2.88 4.58 10.88
N TYR A 116 -2.79 5.88 10.61
CA TYR A 116 -3.94 6.78 10.64
C TYR A 116 -5.05 6.35 9.66
N THR A 117 -4.69 6.04 8.40
CA THR A 117 -5.63 5.50 7.39
C THR A 117 -6.33 4.22 7.84
N LEU A 118 -5.66 3.33 8.59
CA LEU A 118 -6.30 2.12 9.13
C LEU A 118 -7.34 2.43 10.21
N HIS A 119 -7.08 3.38 11.12
CA HIS A 119 -8.04 3.78 12.16
C HIS A 119 -9.26 4.51 11.59
N GLU A 120 -9.07 5.34 10.55
CA GLU A 120 -10.17 5.99 9.82
C GLU A 120 -10.83 5.08 8.76
N TRP A 121 -10.44 3.80 8.73
CA TRP A 121 -10.84 2.79 7.76
C TRP A 121 -10.75 3.21 6.27
N GLY A 122 -9.80 4.07 5.92
CA GLY A 122 -9.62 4.58 4.54
C GLY A 122 -10.57 5.68 4.12
N ASN A 123 -11.45 6.15 5.02
CA ASN A 123 -12.39 7.24 4.74
C ASN A 123 -11.71 8.62 4.73
N ALA A 124 -10.48 8.71 5.25
CA ALA A 124 -9.67 9.92 5.28
C ALA A 124 -8.52 9.83 4.27
N GLY A 125 -8.58 10.62 3.20
CA GLY A 125 -7.41 10.86 2.36
C GLY A 125 -6.29 11.54 3.16
N CYS A 126 -5.05 11.07 3.10
CA CYS A 126 -3.96 11.77 3.77
C CYS A 126 -2.65 11.62 3.02
N GLY A 127 -1.78 12.60 3.20
CA GLY A 127 -0.50 12.65 2.54
C GLY A 127 0.48 13.54 3.29
N TRP A 128 1.68 13.63 2.74
CA TRP A 128 2.68 14.56 3.21
C TRP A 128 3.46 15.11 2.03
N TRP A 129 4.05 16.28 2.24
CA TRP A 129 4.88 16.97 1.29
C TRP A 129 6.13 17.47 2.00
N SER A 130 7.26 17.51 1.31
CA SER A 130 8.41 18.28 1.76
C SER A 130 9.11 18.85 0.54
N TRP A 131 9.63 20.06 0.65
CA TRP A 131 10.46 20.70 -0.38
C TRP A 131 11.64 19.80 -0.81
N VAL A 132 12.15 18.99 0.13
CA VAL A 132 13.25 18.06 -0.14
C VAL A 132 12.80 16.93 -1.07
N THR A 133 11.55 16.44 -0.96
CA THR A 133 11.13 15.16 -1.55
C THR A 133 9.95 15.22 -2.53
N HIS A 134 9.21 16.33 -2.67
CA HIS A 134 7.91 16.35 -3.39
C HIS A 134 7.65 17.60 -4.26
N ASP A 135 6.60 17.49 -5.10
CA ASP A 135 5.81 18.57 -5.71
C ASP A 135 4.32 18.47 -5.29
N ALA A 136 3.47 19.46 -5.63
CA ALA A 136 2.19 19.83 -4.98
C ALA A 136 0.98 18.84 -5.01
N GLY A 137 0.11 18.81 -3.96
CA GLY A 137 -1.21 18.09 -3.93
C GLY A 137 -2.07 18.27 -2.63
N GLY A 138 -3.40 17.99 -2.61
CA GLY A 138 -4.47 18.42 -1.63
C GLY A 138 -5.03 17.43 -0.54
N GLY A 139 -6.24 17.64 0.07
CA GLY A 139 -7.01 16.71 0.99
C GLY A 139 -7.94 17.23 2.15
N SER A 140 -9.05 16.56 2.53
CA SER A 140 -10.29 17.11 3.18
C SER A 140 -10.60 16.90 4.72
N LEU A 141 -11.38 15.90 5.23
CA LEU A 141 -11.77 15.81 6.68
C LEU A 141 -11.92 14.43 7.39
N MET A 142 -11.21 14.24 8.53
CA MET A 142 -11.46 13.35 9.71
C MET A 142 -10.76 13.93 10.99
N LYS A 143 -10.10 13.19 11.89
CA LYS A 143 -9.29 13.72 13.05
C LYS A 143 -7.91 13.04 13.15
N LEU A 144 -6.78 13.76 13.12
CA LEU A 144 -5.43 13.15 13.14
C LEU A 144 -5.07 12.38 14.45
N THR A 145 -5.93 12.43 15.45
CA THR A 145 -5.78 11.72 16.74
C THR A 145 -6.82 10.62 16.87
N HIS A 146 -6.35 9.37 17.02
CA HIS A 146 -7.20 8.22 17.31
C HIS A 146 -6.63 7.41 18.48
N ASP A 147 -7.52 6.96 19.36
CA ASP A 147 -7.14 6.09 20.48
C ASP A 147 -6.51 4.80 19.95
N GLY A 148 -5.28 4.52 20.38
CA GLY A 148 -4.50 3.37 19.91
C GLY A 148 -3.57 3.61 18.72
N LEU A 149 -3.54 4.79 18.10
CA LEU A 149 -2.63 5.11 16.97
C LEU A 149 -1.15 4.80 17.27
N GLU A 150 -0.67 5.14 18.47
CA GLU A 150 0.69 4.84 18.93
C GLU A 150 0.93 3.33 19.14
N ARG A 151 -0.09 2.59 19.63
CA ARG A 151 -0.03 1.14 19.83
C ARG A 151 0.09 0.41 18.50
N SER A 152 -0.74 0.78 17.53
CA SER A 152 -0.71 0.24 16.17
C SER A 152 0.61 0.58 15.45
N THR A 153 1.10 1.81 15.60
CA THR A 153 2.42 2.25 15.10
C THR A 153 3.55 1.38 15.67
N THR A 154 3.55 1.17 16.99
CA THR A 154 4.54 0.34 17.68
C THR A 154 4.49 -1.11 17.21
N ALA A 155 3.30 -1.66 16.99
CA ALA A 155 3.12 -3.01 16.46
C ALA A 155 3.74 -3.16 15.06
N VAL A 156 3.48 -2.23 14.13
CA VAL A 156 4.11 -2.23 12.78
C VAL A 156 5.63 -2.23 12.88
N LEU A 157 6.21 -1.36 13.73
CA LEU A 157 7.66 -1.27 13.89
C LEU A 157 8.28 -2.57 14.43
N SER A 158 7.54 -3.31 15.28
CA SER A 158 7.97 -4.57 15.90
C SER A 158 7.96 -5.80 14.96
N LEU A 159 7.32 -5.70 13.80
CA LEU A 159 7.28 -6.79 12.81
C LEU A 159 8.69 -7.13 12.28
N ARG A 160 8.92 -8.42 11.98
CA ARG A 160 10.13 -8.91 11.29
C ARG A 160 10.36 -8.11 10.00
N PRO A 161 11.60 -7.69 9.64
CA PRO A 161 11.85 -6.75 8.54
C PRO A 161 11.21 -7.11 7.20
N GLU A 162 11.23 -8.39 6.84
CA GLU A 162 10.64 -8.95 5.62
C GLU A 162 9.10 -8.92 5.61
N VAL A 163 8.46 -9.11 6.76
CA VAL A 163 7.00 -8.95 6.94
C VAL A 163 6.64 -7.46 6.98
N ARG A 164 7.37 -6.67 7.77
CA ARG A 164 7.17 -5.23 7.93
C ARG A 164 7.20 -4.51 6.60
N ARG A 165 8.18 -4.80 5.73
CA ARG A 165 8.28 -4.20 4.39
C ARG A 165 7.02 -4.43 3.54
N LYS A 166 6.39 -5.60 3.66
CA LYS A 166 5.15 -5.94 2.94
C LYS A 166 3.94 -5.23 3.54
N VAL A 167 3.84 -5.18 4.87
CA VAL A 167 2.78 -4.44 5.58
C VAL A 167 2.88 -2.93 5.33
N GLU A 168 4.07 -2.33 5.40
CA GLU A 168 4.32 -0.92 5.05
C GLU A 168 3.94 -0.61 3.59
N ALA A 169 4.25 -1.51 2.65
CA ALA A 169 3.85 -1.37 1.25
C ALA A 169 2.32 -1.45 1.07
N ALA A 170 1.64 -2.35 1.79
CA ALA A 170 0.18 -2.39 1.80
C ALA A 170 -0.43 -1.10 2.39
N MET A 171 0.13 -0.59 3.50
CA MET A 171 -0.29 0.67 4.13
C MET A 171 -0.11 1.88 3.21
N PHE A 172 0.95 1.89 2.39
CA PHE A 172 1.13 2.89 1.33
C PHE A 172 0.00 2.77 0.28
N TRP A 173 -0.23 1.56 -0.25
CA TRP A 173 -1.22 1.35 -1.30
C TRP A 173 -2.63 1.76 -0.90
N VAL A 174 -3.09 1.41 0.30
CA VAL A 174 -4.46 1.79 0.74
C VAL A 174 -4.67 3.29 0.92
N ARG A 175 -3.59 4.05 1.12
CA ARG A 175 -3.60 5.51 1.22
C ARG A 175 -3.48 6.19 -0.15
N GLU A 176 -2.81 5.55 -1.11
CA GLU A 176 -2.41 6.16 -2.38
C GLU A 176 -3.54 6.55 -3.36
N PRO A 177 -4.77 5.99 -3.29
CA PRO A 177 -5.93 6.60 -3.94
C PRO A 177 -6.11 8.06 -3.54
N ARG A 178 -5.68 8.47 -2.33
CA ARG A 178 -5.80 9.85 -1.83
C ARG A 178 -7.23 10.33 -2.11
N ASN A 179 -8.19 9.74 -1.39
CA ASN A 179 -9.62 10.05 -1.52
C ASN A 179 -9.94 11.43 -0.92
N LEU A 180 -9.32 12.46 -1.48
CA LEU A 180 -9.49 13.86 -1.12
C LEU A 180 -10.88 14.25 -1.63
N PHE A 181 -11.79 14.64 -0.74
CA PHE A 181 -13.20 14.95 -1.08
C PHE A 181 -13.39 15.87 -2.31
N LEU A 182 -12.45 16.80 -2.54
CA LEU A 182 -12.47 17.73 -3.67
C LEU A 182 -11.93 17.15 -5.01
N GLN A 183 -11.35 15.95 -4.98
CA GLN A 183 -10.86 15.20 -6.16
C GLN A 183 -11.73 13.97 -6.47
N SER A 184 -12.68 13.61 -5.59
CA SER A 184 -13.51 12.40 -5.65
C SER A 184 -14.61 12.46 -6.72
N TYR A 185 -14.24 12.59 -8.01
CA TYR A 185 -15.16 12.32 -9.12
C TYR A 185 -14.95 10.90 -9.67
N ARG A 186 -16.02 10.35 -10.28
CA ARG A 186 -16.16 8.92 -10.66
C ARG A 186 -14.96 8.21 -11.35
N PRO A 187 -14.13 8.81 -12.23
CA PRO A 187 -13.02 8.10 -12.89
C PRO A 187 -11.96 7.49 -11.94
N ASP A 188 -11.92 7.87 -10.66
CA ASP A 188 -10.91 7.38 -9.73
C ASP A 188 -11.09 5.89 -9.32
N ILE A 189 -12.26 5.32 -9.59
CA ILE A 189 -12.67 4.03 -9.02
C ILE A 189 -11.78 2.85 -9.44
N LEU A 190 -11.18 2.90 -10.63
CA LEU A 190 -10.25 1.88 -11.11
C LEU A 190 -8.90 1.97 -10.37
N ARG A 191 -8.40 3.20 -10.12
CA ARG A 191 -7.18 3.44 -9.32
C ARG A 191 -7.38 3.04 -7.87
N VAL A 192 -8.56 3.34 -7.30
CA VAL A 192 -8.99 2.83 -5.99
C VAL A 192 -8.89 1.31 -6.00
N TYR A 193 -9.62 0.62 -6.89
CA TYR A 193 -9.63 -0.85 -6.96
C TYR A 193 -8.22 -1.45 -7.04
N SER A 194 -7.39 -0.99 -7.98
CA SER A 194 -6.02 -1.48 -8.18
C SER A 194 -5.11 -1.23 -6.97
N SER A 195 -5.34 -0.16 -6.22
CA SER A 195 -4.59 0.12 -4.98
C SER A 195 -4.98 -0.86 -3.87
N TYR A 196 -6.28 -1.13 -3.70
CA TYR A 196 -6.75 -2.15 -2.75
C TYR A 196 -6.25 -3.55 -3.13
N TRP A 197 -6.24 -3.88 -4.42
CA TRP A 197 -5.67 -5.15 -4.89
C TRP A 197 -4.15 -5.23 -4.66
N SER A 198 -3.40 -4.15 -4.89
CA SER A 198 -1.96 -4.12 -4.62
C SER A 198 -1.65 -4.26 -3.12
N ALA A 199 -2.51 -3.71 -2.26
CA ALA A 199 -2.44 -3.95 -0.82
C ALA A 199 -2.73 -5.42 -0.46
N PHE A 200 -3.74 -6.04 -1.08
CA PHE A 200 -4.03 -7.47 -0.93
C PHE A 200 -2.84 -8.35 -1.35
N GLU A 201 -2.24 -8.13 -2.53
CA GLU A 201 -1.03 -8.86 -2.97
C GLU A 201 0.12 -8.72 -1.97
N CYS A 202 0.33 -7.52 -1.42
CA CYS A 202 1.34 -7.29 -0.38
C CYS A 202 1.05 -8.05 0.92
N LEU A 203 -0.20 -8.07 1.40
CA LEU A 203 -0.60 -8.78 2.61
C LEU A 203 -0.57 -10.30 2.44
N VAL A 204 -0.93 -10.83 1.27
CA VAL A 204 -0.78 -12.26 0.95
C VAL A 204 0.68 -12.69 1.08
N GLU A 205 1.62 -11.92 0.52
CA GLU A 205 3.05 -12.20 0.69
C GLU A 205 3.50 -12.03 2.15
N ALA A 206 2.98 -11.03 2.89
CA ALA A 206 3.28 -10.86 4.31
C ALA A 206 2.87 -12.07 5.15
N VAL A 207 1.67 -12.64 4.89
CA VAL A 207 1.18 -13.86 5.55
C VAL A 207 2.05 -15.06 5.19
N ASN A 208 2.36 -15.26 3.91
CA ASN A 208 3.19 -16.38 3.45
C ASN A 208 4.65 -16.31 3.94
N VAL A 209 5.14 -15.12 4.32
CA VAL A 209 6.45 -14.96 5.00
C VAL A 209 6.33 -15.22 6.51
N LEU A 210 5.27 -14.75 7.16
CA LEU A 210 5.06 -14.90 8.60
C LEU A 210 4.70 -16.35 9.00
N ARG A 211 3.89 -17.00 8.18
CA ARG A 211 3.41 -18.39 8.33
C ARG A 211 3.54 -19.07 6.96
N PRO A 212 4.71 -19.63 6.60
CA PRO A 212 4.90 -20.27 5.30
C PRO A 212 3.97 -21.46 5.10
N ARG A 213 3.32 -21.54 3.92
CA ARG A 213 2.53 -22.70 3.53
C ARG A 213 3.40 -23.96 3.55
N PRO A 214 3.00 -25.03 4.26
CA PRO A 214 3.65 -26.34 4.15
C PRO A 214 3.69 -26.75 2.68
N THR A 215 4.91 -26.84 2.13
CA THR A 215 5.11 -27.23 0.74
C THR A 215 5.34 -28.74 0.72
N PRO A 216 4.47 -29.53 0.05
CA PRO A 216 4.69 -30.97 -0.04
C PRO A 216 6.06 -31.26 -0.66
N SER A 217 6.74 -32.24 -0.09
CA SER A 217 8.03 -32.74 -0.56
C SER A 217 7.92 -33.29 -1.99
N LYS A 218 9.06 -33.49 -2.66
CA LYS A 218 9.06 -34.03 -4.03
C LYS A 218 8.32 -35.39 -4.15
N PRO A 219 8.47 -36.35 -3.22
CA PRO A 219 7.66 -37.58 -3.23
C PRO A 219 6.17 -37.34 -3.02
N GLU A 220 5.76 -36.48 -2.08
CA GLU A 220 4.34 -36.18 -1.82
C GLU A 220 3.69 -35.48 -3.02
N LYS A 221 4.41 -34.55 -3.67
CA LYS A 221 3.95 -33.94 -4.93
C LYS A 221 3.80 -34.97 -6.04
N GLN A 222 4.73 -35.91 -6.17
CA GLN A 222 4.63 -36.96 -7.17
C GLN A 222 3.41 -37.85 -6.91
N ALA A 223 3.19 -38.28 -5.67
CA ALA A 223 2.01 -39.06 -5.30
C ALA A 223 0.69 -38.32 -5.62
N GLN A 224 0.59 -37.02 -5.31
CA GLN A 224 -0.57 -36.20 -5.66
C GLN A 224 -0.80 -36.10 -7.19
N ILE A 225 0.28 -36.03 -7.97
CA ILE A 225 0.20 -36.04 -9.44
C ILE A 225 -0.26 -37.41 -9.93
N ASP A 226 0.32 -38.49 -9.40
CA ASP A 226 -0.01 -39.87 -9.79
C ASP A 226 -1.49 -40.18 -9.48
N ASP A 227 -1.99 -39.79 -8.30
CA ASP A 227 -3.41 -39.86 -7.91
C ASP A 227 -4.31 -39.09 -8.88
N PHE A 228 -3.94 -37.85 -9.23
CA PHE A 228 -4.67 -37.00 -10.17
C PHE A 228 -4.76 -37.62 -11.58
N VAL A 229 -3.69 -38.27 -12.04
CA VAL A 229 -3.63 -38.97 -13.32
C VAL A 229 -4.44 -40.28 -13.28
N GLN A 230 -4.39 -41.00 -12.17
CA GLN A 230 -5.15 -42.24 -11.97
C GLN A 230 -6.65 -41.98 -11.93
N GLN A 231 -7.10 -40.90 -11.25
CA GLN A 231 -8.51 -40.47 -11.22
C GLN A 231 -9.07 -40.15 -12.62
N ARG A 232 -8.21 -39.75 -13.56
CA ARG A 232 -8.54 -39.48 -14.98
C ARG A 232 -8.28 -40.69 -15.90
N GLY A 233 -8.08 -41.88 -15.35
CA GLY A 233 -7.86 -43.11 -16.10
C GLY A 233 -6.64 -43.08 -17.02
N GLY A 234 -5.63 -42.28 -16.69
CA GLY A 234 -4.42 -42.10 -17.50
C GLY A 234 -4.62 -41.34 -18.83
N ARG A 235 -5.80 -40.77 -19.08
CA ARG A 235 -6.11 -39.98 -20.29
C ARG A 235 -6.27 -38.51 -19.96
N LEU A 236 -5.15 -37.78 -19.97
CA LEU A 236 -5.14 -36.34 -19.73
C LEU A 236 -5.41 -35.56 -21.02
N THR A 237 -6.28 -34.56 -20.94
CA THR A 237 -6.36 -33.47 -21.91
C THR A 237 -5.34 -32.37 -21.56
N ALA A 238 -5.15 -31.40 -22.47
CA ALA A 238 -4.33 -30.22 -22.18
C ALA A 238 -4.87 -29.41 -20.97
N ALA A 239 -6.19 -29.38 -20.78
CA ALA A 239 -6.81 -28.73 -19.62
C ALA A 239 -6.46 -29.45 -18.31
N ASP A 240 -6.49 -30.79 -18.29
CA ASP A 240 -6.11 -31.57 -17.10
C ASP A 240 -4.64 -31.39 -16.73
N VAL A 241 -3.74 -31.31 -17.71
CA VAL A 241 -2.31 -31.02 -17.48
C VAL A 241 -2.13 -29.62 -16.89
N GLN A 242 -2.85 -28.63 -17.42
CA GLN A 242 -2.82 -27.26 -16.91
C GLN A 242 -3.38 -27.17 -15.49
N GLU A 243 -4.50 -27.83 -15.21
CA GLU A 243 -5.11 -27.93 -13.87
C GLU A 243 -4.14 -28.59 -12.86
N CYS A 244 -3.53 -29.71 -13.22
CA CYS A 244 -2.53 -30.40 -12.39
C CYS A 244 -1.36 -29.46 -12.05
N TYR A 245 -0.83 -28.75 -13.04
CA TYR A 245 0.26 -27.81 -12.83
C TYR A 245 -0.14 -26.63 -11.93
N GLN A 246 -1.33 -26.06 -12.15
CA GLN A 246 -1.88 -24.93 -11.40
C GLN A 246 -2.39 -25.27 -10.00
N ASN A 247 -2.69 -26.53 -9.70
CA ASN A 247 -3.19 -26.93 -8.37
C ASN A 247 -2.11 -27.61 -7.50
N LEU A 248 -1.24 -28.42 -8.11
CA LEU A 248 -0.31 -29.31 -7.38
C LEU A 248 1.16 -28.89 -7.51
N VAL A 249 1.60 -28.53 -8.72
CA VAL A 249 3.02 -28.27 -8.99
C VAL A 249 3.43 -26.88 -8.53
N SER A 250 2.78 -25.84 -9.08
CA SER A 250 3.10 -24.43 -8.87
C SER A 250 1.80 -23.60 -8.81
N PRO A 251 1.14 -23.52 -7.65
CA PRO A 251 -0.18 -22.91 -7.55
C PRO A 251 -0.19 -21.37 -7.57
N GLY A 252 0.93 -20.76 -7.95
CA GLY A 252 1.04 -19.34 -8.28
C GLY A 252 0.56 -18.39 -7.17
N PHE A 253 0.00 -17.25 -7.58
CA PHE A 253 -0.60 -16.29 -6.66
C PHE A 253 -1.89 -16.83 -6.03
N VAL A 254 -2.75 -17.50 -6.81
CA VAL A 254 -4.05 -18.02 -6.35
C VAL A 254 -3.88 -18.93 -5.12
N GLY A 255 -2.99 -19.92 -5.18
CA GLY A 255 -2.75 -20.84 -4.06
C GLY A 255 -2.00 -20.24 -2.87
N LYS A 256 -1.23 -19.16 -3.07
CA LYS A 256 -0.66 -18.35 -1.97
C LYS A 256 -1.75 -17.52 -1.29
N ALA A 257 -2.64 -16.93 -2.08
CA ALA A 257 -3.73 -16.09 -1.62
C ALA A 257 -4.79 -16.89 -0.87
N SER A 258 -5.29 -18.00 -1.43
CA SER A 258 -6.23 -18.90 -0.72
C SER A 258 -5.67 -19.37 0.61
N TYR A 259 -4.40 -19.78 0.66
CA TYR A 259 -3.75 -20.13 1.92
C TYR A 259 -3.67 -18.95 2.91
N ALA A 260 -3.31 -17.75 2.44
CA ALA A 260 -3.26 -16.56 3.29
C ALA A 260 -4.64 -16.18 3.84
N LEU A 261 -5.69 -16.29 3.02
CA LEU A 261 -7.09 -16.06 3.43
C LEU A 261 -7.48 -17.04 4.55
N ASN A 262 -7.20 -18.34 4.40
CA ASN A 262 -7.52 -19.35 5.42
C ASN A 262 -6.70 -19.14 6.70
N VAL A 263 -5.46 -18.66 6.60
CA VAL A 263 -4.63 -18.30 7.77
C VAL A 263 -5.15 -17.06 8.51
N CYS A 264 -5.71 -16.08 7.79
CA CYS A 264 -6.27 -14.87 8.38
C CYS A 264 -7.68 -15.05 8.94
N PHE A 265 -8.48 -15.92 8.32
CA PHE A 265 -9.93 -15.96 8.53
C PHE A 265 -10.50 -17.30 9.00
N GLY A 266 -9.70 -18.38 9.00
CA GLY A 266 -10.18 -19.72 9.35
C GLY A 266 -11.25 -20.19 8.36
N ASP A 267 -12.40 -20.60 8.88
CA ASP A 267 -13.53 -21.13 8.09
C ASP A 267 -14.08 -20.13 7.05
N ASP A 268 -13.95 -18.82 7.32
CA ASP A 268 -14.28 -17.73 6.38
C ASP A 268 -13.36 -17.69 5.15
N GLY A 269 -12.15 -18.28 5.25
CA GLY A 269 -11.10 -18.11 4.25
C GLY A 269 -11.45 -18.68 2.89
N ASP A 270 -12.11 -19.85 2.86
CA ASP A 270 -12.51 -20.51 1.61
C ASP A 270 -13.62 -19.71 0.90
N ARG A 271 -14.54 -19.07 1.65
CA ARG A 271 -15.55 -18.14 1.11
C ARG A 271 -14.88 -16.94 0.42
N TYR A 272 -13.91 -16.31 1.07
CA TYR A 272 -13.14 -15.22 0.45
C TYR A 272 -12.28 -15.68 -0.74
N ALA A 273 -11.75 -16.91 -0.71
CA ALA A 273 -11.01 -17.46 -1.85
C ALA A 273 -11.92 -17.71 -3.06
N GLU A 274 -13.16 -18.17 -2.82
CA GLU A 274 -14.18 -18.36 -3.84
C GLU A 274 -14.54 -17.03 -4.53
N GLU A 275 -14.79 -15.97 -3.76
CA GLU A 275 -15.07 -14.63 -4.28
C GLU A 275 -13.91 -14.02 -5.08
N CYS A 276 -12.68 -14.22 -4.59
CA CYS A 276 -11.49 -13.72 -5.26
C CYS A 276 -11.29 -14.36 -6.65
N PHE A 277 -11.52 -15.68 -6.76
CA PHE A 277 -10.96 -16.47 -7.88
C PHE A 277 -11.94 -17.36 -8.64
N ARG A 278 -13.12 -17.68 -8.09
CA ARG A 278 -14.01 -18.73 -8.63
C ARG A 278 -15.47 -18.31 -8.83
N LEU A 279 -15.92 -17.23 -8.16
CA LEU A 279 -17.26 -16.64 -8.26
C LEU A 279 -17.84 -16.63 -9.68
N SER A 280 -19.15 -16.83 -9.79
CA SER A 280 -19.90 -16.72 -11.05
C SER A 280 -20.90 -15.55 -10.97
N PRO A 281 -21.04 -14.71 -12.01
CA PRO A 281 -20.33 -14.76 -13.30
C PRO A 281 -18.83 -14.44 -13.16
N GLN A 282 -18.02 -14.92 -14.11
CA GLN A 282 -16.55 -14.85 -13.96
C GLN A 282 -16.01 -13.41 -13.97
N GLU A 283 -16.67 -12.50 -14.68
CA GLU A 283 -16.32 -11.07 -14.73
C GLU A 283 -16.35 -10.39 -13.35
N ASP A 284 -17.14 -10.92 -12.42
CA ASP A 284 -17.33 -10.38 -11.08
C ASP A 284 -16.32 -10.90 -10.03
N ARG A 285 -15.47 -11.87 -10.40
CA ARG A 285 -14.36 -12.32 -9.55
C ARG A 285 -13.41 -11.16 -9.29
N LEU A 286 -12.98 -10.99 -8.04
CA LEU A 286 -12.13 -9.86 -7.68
C LEU A 286 -10.81 -9.83 -8.48
N TYR A 287 -10.26 -11.02 -8.80
CA TYR A 287 -9.07 -11.16 -9.64
C TYR A 287 -9.31 -10.75 -11.10
N ASN A 288 -10.47 -11.08 -11.67
CA ASN A 288 -10.78 -10.78 -13.07
C ASN A 288 -11.00 -9.28 -13.28
N ILE A 289 -11.61 -8.58 -12.32
CA ILE A 289 -11.72 -7.11 -12.35
C ILE A 289 -10.33 -6.47 -12.38
N ARG A 290 -9.40 -6.92 -11.53
CA ARG A 290 -8.02 -6.43 -11.55
C ARG A 290 -7.33 -6.69 -12.89
N ASN A 291 -7.51 -7.87 -13.49
CA ASN A 291 -6.90 -8.17 -14.78
C ASN A 291 -7.48 -7.28 -15.89
N ALA A 292 -8.81 -7.11 -15.93
CA ALA A 292 -9.46 -6.21 -16.88
C ALA A 292 -8.95 -4.76 -16.75
N ILE A 293 -8.79 -4.25 -15.53
CA ILE A 293 -8.19 -2.91 -15.31
C ILE A 293 -6.75 -2.85 -15.84
N ASN A 294 -5.93 -3.87 -15.57
CA ASN A 294 -4.52 -3.89 -16.00
C ASN A 294 -4.34 -4.05 -17.52
N HIS A 295 -5.32 -4.63 -18.22
CA HIS A 295 -5.28 -4.80 -19.67
C HIS A 295 -6.04 -3.70 -20.43
N GLY A 296 -6.80 -2.85 -19.75
CA GLY A 296 -7.62 -1.81 -20.37
C GLY A 296 -8.95 -2.32 -20.91
N ASP A 297 -9.41 -3.50 -20.44
CA ASP A 297 -10.67 -4.13 -20.86
C ASP A 297 -11.91 -3.52 -20.17
N ILE A 298 -11.71 -2.61 -19.20
CA ILE A 298 -12.78 -1.86 -18.54
C ILE A 298 -13.09 -0.60 -19.34
N ASP A 299 -14.34 -0.45 -19.80
CA ASP A 299 -14.83 0.78 -20.39
C ASP A 299 -15.06 1.84 -19.30
N ALA A 300 -14.12 2.76 -19.17
CA ALA A 300 -14.16 3.84 -18.20
C ALA A 300 -15.24 4.91 -18.50
N GLU A 301 -15.84 4.90 -19.70
CA GLU A 301 -16.96 5.78 -20.07
C GLU A 301 -18.32 5.13 -19.76
N ASN A 302 -18.38 3.81 -19.57
CA ASN A 302 -19.60 3.05 -19.27
C ASN A 302 -19.94 3.05 -17.76
N PRO A 303 -21.02 3.75 -17.32
CA PRO A 303 -21.36 3.82 -15.91
C PRO A 303 -21.75 2.48 -15.27
N ASN A 304 -22.30 1.55 -16.05
CA ASN A 304 -22.69 0.22 -15.53
C ASN A 304 -21.46 -0.61 -15.16
N GLU A 305 -20.37 -0.47 -15.93
CA GLU A 305 -19.14 -1.18 -15.61
C GLU A 305 -18.42 -0.56 -14.41
N LEU A 306 -18.39 0.77 -14.30
CA LEU A 306 -17.89 1.44 -13.10
C LEU A 306 -18.68 1.03 -11.84
N LEU A 307 -20.01 0.88 -11.95
CA LEU A 307 -20.86 0.38 -10.85
C LEU A 307 -20.56 -1.10 -10.50
N ARG A 308 -20.29 -1.94 -11.50
CA ARG A 308 -19.86 -3.34 -11.31
C ARG A 308 -18.55 -3.43 -10.53
N VAL A 309 -17.56 -2.61 -10.89
CA VAL A 309 -16.30 -2.46 -10.12
C VAL A 309 -16.60 -1.94 -8.70
N GLN A 310 -17.47 -0.92 -8.56
CA GLN A 310 -17.82 -0.31 -7.27
C GLN A 310 -18.40 -1.33 -6.28
N ALA A 311 -19.34 -2.16 -6.72
CA ALA A 311 -19.98 -3.19 -5.90
C ALA A 311 -18.94 -4.16 -5.29
N ARG A 312 -17.85 -4.40 -6.01
CA ARG A 312 -16.78 -5.34 -5.63
C ARG A 312 -15.67 -4.69 -4.78
N ILE A 313 -15.49 -3.36 -4.84
CA ILE A 313 -14.56 -2.63 -3.95
C ILE A 313 -14.88 -2.86 -2.47
N ARG A 314 -16.14 -2.76 -2.04
CA ARG A 314 -16.52 -2.92 -0.61
C ARG A 314 -16.04 -4.27 -0.05
N ARG A 315 -16.09 -5.32 -0.87
CA ARG A 315 -15.68 -6.67 -0.47
C ARG A 315 -14.15 -6.80 -0.39
N LEU A 316 -13.44 -6.30 -1.40
CA LEU A 316 -11.97 -6.26 -1.41
C LEU A 316 -11.40 -5.40 -0.26
N TRP A 317 -12.00 -4.22 0.01
CA TRP A 317 -11.72 -3.36 1.15
C TRP A 317 -11.79 -4.12 2.47
N MET A 318 -12.88 -4.88 2.69
CA MET A 318 -13.09 -5.62 3.92
C MET A 318 -12.07 -6.75 4.09
N ILE A 319 -11.77 -7.50 3.03
CA ILE A 319 -10.72 -8.52 3.02
C ILE A 319 -9.38 -7.90 3.45
N VAL A 320 -8.96 -6.82 2.79
CA VAL A 320 -7.69 -6.13 3.09
C VAL A 320 -7.66 -5.61 4.54
N TRP A 321 -8.77 -5.07 5.06
CA TRP A 321 -8.84 -4.51 6.41
C TRP A 321 -8.78 -5.61 7.47
N ARG A 322 -9.56 -6.69 7.31
CA ARG A 322 -9.47 -7.84 8.23
C ARG A 322 -8.08 -8.49 8.15
N MET A 323 -7.43 -8.55 6.97
CA MET A 323 -6.04 -9.02 6.84
C MET A 323 -5.03 -8.14 7.60
N PHE A 324 -5.16 -6.80 7.58
CA PHE A 324 -4.30 -5.93 8.40
C PHE A 324 -4.43 -6.24 9.90
N GLY A 325 -5.63 -6.61 10.37
CA GLY A 325 -5.89 -6.99 11.76
C GLY A 325 -5.05 -8.18 12.25
N CYS A 326 -4.55 -9.02 11.34
CA CYS A 326 -3.64 -10.12 11.66
C CYS A 326 -2.21 -9.67 11.98
N PHE A 327 -1.85 -8.41 11.66
CA PHE A 327 -0.51 -7.84 11.86
C PHE A 327 -0.50 -6.64 12.82
N ILE A 328 -1.59 -5.87 12.85
CA ILE A 328 -1.69 -4.58 13.54
C ILE A 328 -2.95 -4.59 14.42
N PRO A 329 -2.86 -4.25 15.71
CA PRO A 329 -4.03 -4.08 16.55
C PRO A 329 -4.71 -2.75 16.23
N PHE A 330 -5.89 -2.80 15.60
CA PHE A 330 -6.81 -1.67 15.41
C PHE A 330 -8.26 -2.22 15.29
N PRO A 331 -9.30 -1.37 15.37
CA PRO A 331 -10.68 -1.82 15.17
C PRO A 331 -10.88 -2.33 13.74
N THR A 332 -11.02 -3.64 13.55
CA THR A 332 -11.32 -4.22 12.24
C THR A 332 -12.82 -4.18 11.93
N PRO A 333 -13.24 -4.00 10.67
CA PRO A 333 -14.65 -4.12 10.29
C PRO A 333 -15.15 -5.55 10.52
N VAL A 334 -16.37 -5.66 11.08
CA VAL A 334 -17.08 -6.94 11.22
C VAL A 334 -17.77 -7.25 9.90
N ASP A 335 -17.61 -8.47 9.40
CA ASP A 335 -18.31 -8.94 8.21
C ASP A 335 -19.72 -9.41 8.59
N SER A 336 -20.67 -8.47 8.63
CA SER A 336 -22.09 -8.74 8.88
C SER A 336 -22.85 -8.93 7.57
N GLU A 337 -22.88 -10.17 7.06
CA GLU A 337 -23.64 -10.55 5.85
C GLU A 337 -25.16 -10.31 5.98
N GLU A 338 -25.69 -10.15 7.20
CA GLU A 338 -27.12 -9.88 7.47
C GLU A 338 -27.64 -8.50 7.00
N SER A 339 -26.87 -7.76 6.19
CA SER A 339 -27.18 -6.37 5.80
C SER A 339 -26.91 -6.03 4.33
N ALA A 340 -27.13 -7.01 3.44
CA ALA A 340 -27.14 -6.87 1.98
C ALA A 340 -28.53 -7.19 1.42
#